data_AF-R7UQ42-F1
#
_entry.id   AF-R7UQ42-F1
#
_cell.length_a   1.000
_cell.length_b   1.000
_cell.length_c   1.000
_cell.angle_alpha   90.00
_cell.angle_beta   90.00
_cell.angle_gamma   90.00
#
_symmetry.space_group_name_H-M   'P 1'
#
loop_
_entity.id
_entity.type
_entity.pdbx_description
1 polymer ?
#
loop_
_entity_poly.entity_id
_entity_poly.type
_entity_poly.pdbx_seq_one_letter_code
_entity_poly.pdbx_strand_id
1 'polypeptide(L)'
;MVVRVGGPFGGGEWYAGEEKIVEKKETRYLGMKIVGGVQGGIRSLTGRVEMCHRVAGLVKFVAKRSGSRFLIGREGCKSGVVSRIMYGGGALVWKVEERNQLEKEQTAFGRWLWKAHPSVRNACIQAVSGWSTFSEREAKAKMGYVRKICVGGSMVAEVGRGVLLEMGLKSDW
;
A
#
# COMPACT_ATOMS: atom_id res chain seq x y z
N MET A 1 10.20 -21.77 -14.02
CA MET A 1 11.63 -21.46 -13.80
C MET A 1 11.94 -20.21 -14.61
N VAL A 2 12.38 -19.11 -13.98
CA VAL A 2 12.75 -17.88 -14.70
C VAL A 2 14.23 -18.00 -15.00
N VAL A 3 14.61 -17.93 -16.26
CA VAL A 3 16.00 -18.12 -16.70
C VAL A 3 16.45 -16.83 -17.38
N ARG A 4 17.57 -16.28 -16.91
CA ARG A 4 18.22 -15.14 -17.53
C ARG A 4 19.19 -15.63 -18.59
N VAL A 5 19.03 -15.15 -19.82
CA VAL A 5 20.01 -15.37 -20.90
C VAL A 5 20.62 -13.99 -21.22
N GLY A 6 21.83 -13.73 -20.72
CA GLY A 6 22.56 -12.49 -21.02
C GLY A 6 23.60 -12.09 -19.97
N GLY A 7 24.83 -11.82 -20.46
CA GLY A 7 26.06 -11.56 -19.69
C GLY A 7 26.10 -10.27 -18.86
N PRO A 8 27.30 -9.92 -18.33
CA PRO A 8 27.45 -9.11 -17.11
C PRO A 8 27.12 -7.61 -17.24
N PHE A 9 26.88 -7.08 -18.44
CA PHE A 9 26.58 -5.66 -18.64
C PHE A 9 25.22 -5.47 -19.32
N GLY A 10 24.31 -4.84 -18.57
CA GLY A 10 23.05 -4.19 -18.97
C GLY A 10 22.41 -4.60 -20.31
N GLY A 11 21.44 -5.51 -20.26
CA GLY A 11 20.59 -5.84 -21.41
C GLY A 11 20.05 -7.28 -21.42
N GLY A 12 19.79 -7.87 -20.25
CA GLY A 12 19.32 -9.26 -20.18
C GLY A 12 17.87 -9.38 -20.61
N GLU A 13 17.60 -10.25 -21.58
CA GLU A 13 16.25 -10.67 -21.92
C GLU A 13 15.77 -11.68 -20.88
N TRP A 14 14.57 -11.46 -20.35
CA TRP A 14 14.00 -12.27 -19.29
C TRP A 14 13.04 -13.29 -19.90
N TYR A 15 13.09 -14.54 -19.46
CA TYR A 15 12.20 -15.59 -19.95
C TYR A 15 11.51 -16.33 -18.79
N ALA A 16 10.21 -16.58 -18.92
CA ALA A 16 9.44 -17.50 -18.07
C ALA A 16 9.01 -18.71 -18.92
N GLY A 17 9.79 -19.79 -18.87
CA GLY A 17 9.63 -20.88 -19.85
C GLY A 17 10.05 -20.41 -21.24
N GLU A 18 9.17 -20.57 -22.23
CA GLU A 18 9.41 -20.11 -23.61
C GLU A 18 8.99 -18.64 -23.84
N GLU A 19 8.33 -18.00 -22.85
CA GLU A 19 7.81 -16.65 -23.01
C GLU A 19 8.82 -15.58 -22.60
N LYS A 20 9.11 -14.66 -23.52
CA LYS A 20 9.93 -13.48 -23.28
C LYS A 20 9.18 -12.45 -22.43
N ILE A 21 9.71 -12.16 -21.25
CA ILE A 21 9.23 -11.13 -20.33
C ILE A 21 9.79 -9.78 -20.80
N VAL A 22 8.88 -8.92 -21.27
CA VAL A 22 9.19 -7.55 -21.73
C VAL A 22 8.78 -6.55 -20.64
N GLU A 23 9.66 -5.59 -20.33
CA GLU A 23 9.34 -4.48 -19.43
C GLU A 23 8.21 -3.64 -20.04
N LYS A 24 7.03 -3.64 -19.41
CA LYS A 24 5.90 -2.80 -19.83
C LYS A 24 5.96 -1.45 -19.13
N LYS A 25 5.86 -0.37 -19.91
CA LYS A 25 5.69 1.01 -19.41
C LYS A 25 4.48 1.16 -18.49
N GLU A 26 3.45 0.33 -18.67
CA GLU A 26 2.24 0.36 -17.83
C GLU A 26 1.63 -1.05 -17.73
N THR A 27 1.22 -1.46 -16.54
CA THR A 27 0.49 -2.71 -16.32
C THR A 27 -0.59 -2.54 -15.25
N ARG A 28 -1.57 -3.44 -15.25
CA ARG A 28 -2.54 -3.56 -14.15
C ARG A 28 -2.20 -4.77 -13.29
N TYR A 29 -1.90 -4.53 -12.02
CA TYR A 29 -1.67 -5.60 -11.05
C TYR A 29 -2.59 -5.40 -9.85
N LEU A 30 -3.35 -6.42 -9.47
CA LEU A 30 -4.34 -6.35 -8.38
C LEU A 30 -5.31 -5.14 -8.54
N GLY A 31 -5.70 -4.82 -9.77
CA GLY A 31 -6.55 -3.66 -10.08
C GLY A 31 -5.85 -2.30 -9.99
N MET A 32 -4.53 -2.27 -9.82
CA MET A 32 -3.72 -1.05 -9.74
C MET A 32 -2.95 -0.82 -11.02
N LYS A 33 -3.01 0.41 -11.54
CA LYS A 33 -2.18 0.85 -12.66
C LYS A 33 -0.77 1.15 -12.14
N ILE A 34 0.15 0.25 -12.47
CA ILE A 34 1.58 0.36 -12.21
C ILE A 34 2.23 0.94 -13.45
N VAL A 35 3.04 1.98 -13.29
CA VAL A 35 3.84 2.57 -14.37
C VAL A 35 5.29 2.11 -14.18
N GLY A 36 5.87 1.49 -15.20
CA GLY A 36 7.27 1.02 -15.22
C GLY A 36 8.26 2.19 -15.30
N GLY A 37 9.51 1.94 -14.91
CA GLY A 37 10.62 2.90 -14.87
C GLY A 37 11.49 2.75 -13.62
N VAL A 38 12.68 3.38 -13.60
CA VAL A 38 13.72 3.28 -12.53
C VAL A 38 13.17 3.58 -11.11
N GLN A 39 12.10 4.37 -11.02
CA GLN A 39 11.43 4.70 -9.74
C GLN A 39 10.11 3.95 -9.50
N GLY A 40 9.71 3.03 -10.40
CA GLY A 40 8.60 2.07 -10.26
C GLY A 40 7.44 2.56 -9.41
N GLY A 41 6.68 3.54 -9.89
CA GLY A 41 5.64 4.22 -9.12
C GLY A 41 4.22 3.80 -9.50
N ILE A 42 3.35 3.67 -8.50
CA ILE A 42 1.91 3.54 -8.71
C ILE A 42 1.35 4.92 -9.06
N ARG A 43 0.77 5.08 -10.26
CA ARG A 43 -0.03 6.28 -10.57
C ARG A 43 -1.50 6.14 -10.22
N SER A 44 -1.95 4.96 -9.78
CA SER A 44 -3.38 4.74 -9.41
C SER A 44 -3.78 5.27 -8.03
N LEU A 45 -2.91 6.04 -7.35
CA LEU A 45 -3.21 6.55 -6.02
C LEU A 45 -4.33 7.59 -6.06
N THR A 46 -4.33 8.50 -7.03
CA THR A 46 -5.34 9.56 -7.19
C THR A 46 -6.76 8.99 -7.25
N GLY A 47 -7.01 7.99 -8.10
CA GLY A 47 -8.33 7.36 -8.21
C GLY A 47 -8.76 6.62 -6.94
N ARG A 48 -7.81 6.09 -6.15
CA ARG A 48 -8.12 5.49 -4.85
C ARG A 48 -8.36 6.54 -3.77
N VAL A 49 -7.58 7.61 -3.74
CA VAL A 49 -7.78 8.72 -2.80
C VAL A 49 -9.17 9.32 -3.00
N GLU A 50 -9.60 9.55 -4.23
CA GLU A 50 -10.96 10.00 -4.53
C GLU A 50 -12.05 9.01 -4.09
N MET A 51 -11.85 7.70 -4.33
CA MET A 51 -12.75 6.67 -3.81
C MET A 51 -12.79 6.69 -2.28
N CYS A 52 -11.64 6.88 -1.63
CA CYS A 52 -11.51 6.91 -0.18
C CYS A 52 -12.13 8.16 0.42
N HIS A 53 -12.07 9.31 -0.26
CA HIS A 53 -12.80 10.52 0.12
C HIS A 53 -14.31 10.28 0.08
N ARG A 54 -14.82 9.61 -0.96
CA ARG A 54 -16.25 9.21 -1.03
C ARG A 54 -16.65 8.28 0.12
N VAL A 55 -15.86 7.23 0.37
CA VAL A 55 -16.11 6.30 1.49
C VAL A 55 -16.01 7.02 2.84
N ALA A 56 -15.01 7.88 3.02
CA ALA A 56 -14.88 8.68 4.23
C ALA A 56 -16.09 9.61 4.44
N GLY A 57 -16.62 10.21 3.36
CA GLY A 57 -17.86 10.99 3.39
C GLY A 57 -19.06 10.17 3.86
N LEU A 58 -19.23 8.96 3.34
CA LEU A 58 -20.27 8.02 3.77
C LEU A 58 -20.11 7.63 5.25
N VAL A 59 -18.89 7.26 5.67
CA VAL A 59 -18.60 6.93 7.07
C VAL A 59 -18.93 8.12 7.98
N LYS A 60 -18.56 9.34 7.58
CA LYS A 60 -18.91 10.56 8.33
C LYS A 60 -20.43 10.77 8.42
N PHE A 61 -21.15 10.51 7.33
CA PHE A 61 -22.60 10.62 7.29
C PHE A 61 -23.29 9.62 8.23
N VAL A 62 -22.89 8.35 8.17
CA VAL A 62 -23.44 7.28 9.03
C VAL A 62 -23.08 7.51 10.49
N ALA A 63 -21.82 7.84 10.79
CA ALA A 63 -21.37 8.11 12.15
C ALA A 63 -22.14 9.28 12.80
N LYS A 64 -22.49 10.33 12.05
CA LYS A 64 -23.30 11.45 12.56
C LYS A 64 -24.73 11.03 12.96
N ARG A 65 -25.29 10.01 12.33
CA ARG A 65 -26.67 9.52 12.56
C ARG A 65 -26.72 8.30 13.48
N SER A 66 -25.57 7.81 13.91
CA SER A 66 -25.46 6.66 14.79
C SER A 66 -25.52 7.04 16.27
N GLY A 67 -25.91 6.10 17.13
CA GLY A 67 -25.88 6.28 18.59
C GLY A 67 -24.48 6.46 19.17
N SER A 68 -23.42 6.06 18.46
CA SER A 68 -22.03 6.32 18.84
C SER A 68 -21.18 6.69 17.63
N ARG A 69 -21.03 8.01 17.42
CA ARG A 69 -20.21 8.57 16.35
C ARG A 69 -18.78 8.05 16.36
N PHE A 70 -18.20 7.90 17.56
CA PHE A 70 -16.83 7.44 17.71
C PHE A 70 -16.68 5.99 17.22
N LEU A 71 -17.49 5.07 17.72
CA LEU A 71 -17.39 3.66 17.38
C LEU A 71 -17.61 3.42 15.88
N ILE A 72 -18.70 3.98 15.34
CA ILE A 72 -19.03 3.82 13.92
C ILE A 72 -18.03 4.52 13.02
N GLY A 73 -17.59 5.72 13.38
CA GLY A 73 -16.61 6.46 12.58
C GLY A 73 -15.23 5.80 12.61
N ARG A 74 -14.77 5.31 13.76
CA ARG A 74 -13.51 4.57 13.91
C ARG A 74 -13.54 3.28 13.11
N GLU A 75 -14.60 2.49 13.26
CA GLU A 75 -14.71 1.20 12.58
C GLU A 75 -14.83 1.39 11.07
N GLY A 76 -15.69 2.31 10.61
CA GLY A 76 -15.84 2.60 9.18
C GLY A 76 -14.57 3.18 8.55
N CYS A 77 -13.78 3.95 9.29
CA CYS A 77 -12.47 4.42 8.83
C CYS A 77 -11.49 3.25 8.68
N LYS A 78 -11.40 2.37 9.69
CA LYS A 78 -10.50 1.22 9.68
C LYS A 78 -10.87 0.18 8.61
N SER A 79 -12.14 -0.25 8.57
CA SER A 79 -12.61 -1.33 7.70
C SER A 79 -12.98 -0.86 6.30
N GLY A 80 -13.38 0.40 6.13
CA GLY A 80 -13.81 0.95 4.84
C GLY A 80 -12.74 1.76 4.14
N VAL A 81 -12.14 2.73 4.83
CA VAL A 81 -11.20 3.68 4.21
C VAL A 81 -9.79 3.10 4.16
N VAL A 82 -9.21 2.78 5.33
CA VAL A 82 -7.82 2.33 5.45
C VAL A 82 -7.58 1.02 4.70
N SER A 83 -8.51 0.08 4.78
CA SER A 83 -8.40 -1.21 4.08
C SER A 83 -8.28 -1.05 2.56
N ARG A 84 -9.05 -0.14 1.96
CA ARG A 84 -9.04 0.14 0.52
C ARG A 84 -7.78 0.86 0.08
N ILE A 85 -7.30 1.80 0.90
CA ILE A 85 -6.02 2.48 0.67
C ILE A 85 -4.90 1.44 0.69
N MET A 86 -4.82 0.66 1.76
CA MET A 86 -3.74 -0.30 2.00
C MET A 86 -3.81 -1.57 1.15
N TYR A 87 -4.85 -1.76 0.34
CA TYR A 87 -4.96 -2.95 -0.50
C TYR A 87 -3.77 -3.04 -1.47
N GLY A 88 -3.05 -4.16 -1.43
CA GLY A 88 -1.82 -4.34 -2.21
C GLY A 88 -0.58 -3.63 -1.62
N GLY A 89 -0.70 -2.91 -0.49
CA GLY A 89 0.39 -2.16 0.12
C GLY A 89 1.58 -2.99 0.61
N GLY A 90 1.46 -4.32 0.67
CA GLY A 90 2.58 -5.21 0.97
C GLY A 90 3.48 -5.53 -0.23
N ALA A 91 2.94 -5.47 -1.45
CA ALA A 91 3.68 -5.75 -2.69
C ALA A 91 4.19 -4.47 -3.36
N LEU A 92 3.90 -3.31 -2.77
CA LEU A 92 3.95 -2.01 -3.42
C LEU A 92 4.71 -1.01 -2.54
N VAL A 93 5.48 -0.12 -3.19
CA VAL A 93 6.21 0.95 -2.52
C VAL A 93 5.43 2.24 -2.65
N TRP A 94 5.11 2.85 -1.51
CA TRP A 94 4.45 4.15 -1.45
C TRP A 94 5.50 5.25 -1.48
N LYS A 95 5.24 6.33 -2.22
CA LYS A 95 6.09 7.53 -2.13
C LYS A 95 5.91 8.19 -0.77
N VAL A 96 6.96 8.86 -0.29
CA VAL A 96 6.95 9.51 1.03
C VAL A 96 5.90 10.62 1.07
N GLU A 97 5.74 11.36 -0.03
CA GLU A 97 4.76 12.45 -0.16
C GLU A 97 3.33 11.93 -0.07
N GLU A 98 3.06 10.81 -0.74
CA GLU A 98 1.75 10.15 -0.74
C GLU A 98 1.40 9.63 0.65
N ARG A 99 2.37 9.00 1.33
CA ARG A 99 2.22 8.53 2.71
C ARG A 99 1.90 9.69 3.66
N ASN A 100 2.65 10.79 3.55
CA ASN A 100 2.44 11.98 4.37
C ASN A 100 1.07 12.63 4.14
N GLN A 101 0.58 12.62 2.90
CA GLN A 101 -0.76 13.11 2.59
C GLN A 101 -1.84 12.25 3.26
N LEU A 102 -1.71 10.93 3.21
CA LEU A 102 -2.64 10.01 3.86
C LEU A 102 -2.66 10.16 5.38
N GLU A 103 -1.50 10.41 6.00
CA GLU A 103 -1.41 10.70 7.44
C GLU A 103 -2.17 11.98 7.83
N LYS A 104 -2.06 13.03 7.00
CA LYS A 104 -2.80 14.28 7.21
C LYS A 104 -4.30 14.04 7.12
N GLU A 105 -4.76 13.26 6.14
CA GLU A 105 -6.18 12.93 5.97
C GLU A 105 -6.73 12.08 7.11
N GLN A 106 -5.97 11.07 7.55
CA GLN A 106 -6.33 10.27 8.72
C GLN A 106 -6.44 11.16 9.96
N THR A 107 -5.46 12.03 10.20
CA THR A 107 -5.49 12.97 11.32
C THR A 107 -6.69 13.92 11.26
N ALA A 108 -7.00 14.46 10.08
CA ALA A 108 -8.17 15.32 9.86
C ALA A 108 -9.49 14.56 10.15
N PHE A 109 -9.56 13.29 9.76
CA PHE A 109 -10.69 12.42 10.11
C PHE A 109 -10.78 12.21 11.63
N GLY A 110 -9.67 11.96 12.31
CA GLY A 110 -9.61 11.80 13.76
C GLY A 110 -10.05 13.07 14.50
N ARG A 111 -9.57 14.25 14.07
CA ARG A 111 -10.03 15.54 14.62
C ARG A 111 -11.53 15.72 14.44
N TRP A 112 -12.04 15.41 13.25
CA TRP A 112 -13.47 15.45 12.98
C TRP A 112 -14.23 14.52 13.93
N LEU A 113 -13.78 13.28 14.09
CA LEU A 113 -14.39 12.25 14.95
C LEU A 113 -14.55 12.74 16.39
N TRP A 114 -13.47 13.28 16.95
CA TRP A 114 -13.39 13.76 18.33
C TRP A 114 -13.91 15.19 18.54
N LYS A 115 -14.28 15.90 17.48
CA LYS A 115 -14.53 17.36 17.52
C LYS A 115 -13.37 18.13 18.18
N ALA A 116 -12.15 17.67 17.96
CA ALA A 116 -10.99 18.22 18.64
C ALA A 116 -10.65 19.62 18.12
N HIS A 117 -10.30 20.52 19.03
CA HIS A 117 -9.84 21.86 18.69
C HIS A 117 -8.57 21.81 17.83
N PRO A 118 -8.35 22.75 16.89
CA PRO A 118 -7.13 22.79 16.06
C PRO A 118 -5.83 22.75 16.86
N SER A 119 -5.79 23.34 18.06
CA SER A 119 -4.61 23.34 18.94
C SER A 119 -4.23 21.97 19.51
N VAL A 120 -5.14 20.98 19.51
CA VAL A 120 -4.82 19.64 20.00
C VAL A 120 -3.72 19.03 19.13
N ARG A 121 -2.67 18.47 19.73
CA ARG A 121 -1.57 17.86 18.97
C ARG A 121 -2.05 16.61 18.22
N ASN A 122 -1.55 16.41 17.00
CA ASN A 122 -1.90 15.25 16.17
C ASN A 122 -1.59 13.91 16.86
N ALA A 123 -0.48 13.85 17.61
CA ALA A 123 -0.10 12.67 18.40
C ALA A 123 -1.18 12.28 19.42
N CYS A 124 -1.84 13.24 20.06
CA CYS A 124 -2.94 12.96 20.99
C CYS A 124 -4.15 12.37 20.24
N ILE A 125 -4.51 12.93 19.08
CA ILE A 125 -5.60 12.40 18.25
C ILE A 125 -5.31 10.95 17.86
N GLN A 126 -4.07 10.66 17.46
CA GLN A 126 -3.64 9.32 17.08
C GLN A 126 -3.70 8.35 18.25
N ALA A 127 -3.16 8.75 19.42
CA ALA A 127 -3.15 7.92 20.63
C ALA A 127 -4.56 7.59 21.11
N VAL A 128 -5.43 8.60 21.23
CA VAL A 128 -6.80 8.42 21.72
C VAL A 128 -7.66 7.63 20.71
N SER A 129 -7.37 7.75 19.41
CA SER A 129 -8.04 6.92 18.38
C SER A 129 -7.53 5.48 18.33
N GLY A 130 -6.39 5.18 18.96
CA GLY A 130 -5.72 3.89 18.91
C GLY A 130 -5.34 3.51 17.48
N TRP A 131 -4.83 4.47 16.72
CA TRP A 131 -4.52 4.31 15.31
C TRP A 131 -3.03 4.14 15.06
N SER A 132 -2.69 3.16 14.24
CA SER A 132 -1.35 3.03 13.67
C SER A 132 -1.12 4.07 12.57
N THR A 133 0.14 4.43 12.36
CA THR A 133 0.58 5.20 11.19
C THR A 133 0.45 4.38 9.90
N PHE A 134 0.33 5.03 8.76
CA PHE A 134 0.50 4.41 7.44
C PHE A 134 1.89 3.82 7.26
N SER A 135 2.93 4.43 7.85
CA SER A 135 4.29 3.86 7.84
C SER A 135 4.33 2.50 8.54
N GLU A 136 3.77 2.39 9.74
CA GLU A 136 3.65 1.11 10.47
C GLU A 136 2.81 0.09 9.70
N ARG A 137 1.71 0.52 9.07
CA ARG A 137 0.86 -0.36 8.27
C ARG A 137 1.58 -0.88 7.04
N GLU A 138 2.33 -0.03 6.35
CA GLU A 138 3.15 -0.40 5.20
C GLU A 138 4.22 -1.41 5.60
N ALA A 139 4.97 -1.13 6.68
CA ALA A 139 5.97 -2.06 7.20
C ALA A 139 5.35 -3.41 7.55
N LYS A 140 4.21 -3.43 8.26
CA LYS A 140 3.49 -4.67 8.61
C LYS A 140 3.01 -5.41 7.37
N ALA A 141 2.49 -4.70 6.37
CA ALA A 141 2.01 -5.30 5.13
C ALA A 141 3.17 -5.91 4.31
N LYS A 142 4.31 -5.21 4.23
CA LYS A 142 5.53 -5.68 3.57
C LYS A 142 6.11 -6.91 4.27
N MET A 143 6.22 -6.88 5.60
CA MET A 143 6.66 -8.04 6.38
C MET A 143 5.72 -9.25 6.20
N GLY A 144 4.41 -9.00 6.17
CA GLY A 144 3.42 -10.04 5.89
C GLY A 144 3.54 -10.61 4.47
N TYR A 145 3.86 -9.77 3.49
CA TYR A 145 4.09 -10.17 2.11
C TYR A 145 5.39 -10.98 1.96
N VAL A 146 6.49 -10.51 2.53
CA VAL A 146 7.77 -11.24 2.56
C VAL A 146 7.60 -12.59 3.24
N ARG A 147 6.92 -12.66 4.39
CA ARG A 147 6.64 -13.94 5.05
C ARG A 147 5.86 -14.90 4.15
N LYS A 148 4.85 -14.40 3.42
CA LYS A 148 4.09 -15.22 2.46
C LYS A 148 4.96 -15.69 1.30
N ILE A 149 5.89 -14.87 0.82
CA ILE A 149 6.84 -15.29 -0.22
C ILE A 149 7.85 -16.29 0.33
N CYS A 150 8.46 -16.05 1.49
CA CYS A 150 9.51 -16.92 2.03
C CYS A 150 8.96 -18.28 2.51
N VAL A 151 7.78 -18.30 3.13
CA VAL A 151 7.23 -19.49 3.80
C VAL A 151 6.08 -20.14 3.00
N GLY A 152 5.46 -19.41 2.06
CA GLY A 152 4.33 -19.93 1.30
C GLY A 152 4.73 -20.99 0.28
N GLY A 153 3.90 -22.03 0.13
CA GLY A 153 4.09 -23.09 -0.88
C GLY A 153 3.38 -22.84 -2.21
N SER A 154 2.85 -21.62 -2.45
CA SER A 154 2.17 -21.33 -3.71
C SER A 154 3.16 -20.99 -4.83
N MET A 155 2.78 -21.22 -6.09
CA MET A 155 3.59 -20.85 -7.26
C MET A 155 3.99 -19.37 -7.26
N VAL A 156 3.11 -18.48 -6.75
CA VAL A 156 3.40 -17.05 -6.59
C VAL A 156 4.51 -16.81 -5.56
N ALA A 157 4.56 -17.59 -4.48
CA ALA A 157 5.61 -17.51 -3.49
C ALA A 157 6.95 -18.05 -4.04
N GLU A 158 6.94 -19.12 -4.82
CA GLU A 158 8.13 -19.65 -5.51
C GLU A 158 8.72 -18.65 -6.50
N VAL A 159 7.90 -18.08 -7.37
CA VAL A 159 8.32 -17.04 -8.33
C VAL A 159 8.81 -15.79 -7.59
N GLY A 160 8.09 -15.38 -6.54
CA GLY A 160 8.48 -14.25 -5.70
C GLY A 160 9.84 -14.45 -5.01
N ARG A 161 10.15 -15.66 -4.54
CA ARG A 161 11.47 -16.00 -3.96
C ARG A 161 12.57 -15.89 -5.00
N GLY A 162 12.35 -16.41 -6.21
CA GLY A 162 13.31 -16.31 -7.31
C GLY A 162 13.64 -14.86 -7.66
N VAL A 163 12.62 -14.00 -7.75
CA VAL A 163 12.81 -12.56 -8.04
C VAL A 163 13.52 -11.84 -6.89
N LEU A 164 13.17 -12.13 -5.62
CA LEU A 164 13.84 -11.51 -4.47
C LEU A 164 15.31 -11.94 -4.33
N LEU A 165 15.63 -13.21 -4.60
CA LEU A 165 17.01 -13.71 -4.62
C LEU A 165 17.83 -13.03 -5.72
N GLU A 166 17.27 -12.89 -6.93
CA GLU A 166 17.89 -12.15 -8.05
C GLU A 166 18.10 -10.67 -7.74
N MET A 167 17.13 -10.02 -7.09
CA MET A 167 17.26 -8.62 -6.66
C MET A 167 18.32 -8.46 -5.57
N GLY A 168 18.34 -9.37 -4.58
CA GLY A 168 19.34 -9.41 -3.51
C GLY A 168 20.76 -9.62 -4.04
N LEU A 169 20.93 -10.47 -5.06
CA LEU A 169 22.21 -10.69 -5.75
C LEU A 169 22.67 -9.48 -6.59
N LYS A 170 21.77 -8.57 -6.96
CA LYS A 170 22.07 -7.35 -7.74
C LYS A 170 22.22 -6.11 -6.89
N SER A 171 21.74 -6.13 -5.66
CA SER A 171 21.85 -5.02 -4.74
C SER A 171 23.12 -5.21 -3.93
N ASP A 172 24.13 -4.37 -4.14
CA ASP A 172 25.33 -4.26 -3.31
C ASP A 172 24.96 -3.76 -1.89
N TRP A 173 24.30 -4.62 -1.10
CA TRP A 173 24.17 -4.47 0.34
C TRP A 173 25.28 -5.23 1.05
#